data_AF-A0A3B8Y6P2-F1
#
_entry.id   AF-A0A3B8Y6P2-F1
#
_cell.length_a   1.000
_cell.length_b   1.000
_cell.length_c   1.000
_cell.angle_alpha   90.00
_cell.angle_beta   90.00
_cell.angle_gamma   90.00
#
_symmetry.space_group_name_H-M   'P 1'
#
loop_
_entity.id
_entity.type
_entity.pdbx_description
1 polymer ?
#
loop_
_entity_poly.entity_id
_entity_poly.type
_entity_poly.pdbx_seq_one_letter_code
_entity_poly.pdbx_strand_id
1 'polypeptide(L)'
;SPLVRAYQTAEILQTVGLSDQLEISNFLSPDGEISDWVNWWTNSGYNREDSHLALVGHQPNLGEWAEILLWGTSQGKIMVKKAGIIGLNLPQVVTPVGRSELFLLTSPKWLCRNN
;
A
#
# COMPACT_ATOMS: atom_id res chain seq x y z
N SER A 1 0.05 -5.97 7.56
CA SER A 1 -0.85 -5.79 8.72
C SER A 1 -0.80 -7.03 9.60
N PRO A 2 -0.87 -6.92 10.94
CA PRO A 2 -0.83 -8.07 11.86
C PRO A 2 -2.09 -8.95 11.83
N LEU A 3 -3.20 -8.47 11.27
CA LEU A 3 -4.43 -9.24 11.19
C LEU A 3 -4.27 -10.43 10.23
N VAL A 4 -4.69 -11.61 10.68
CA VAL A 4 -4.53 -12.91 10.00
C VAL A 4 -4.88 -12.84 8.50
N ARG A 5 -6.02 -12.24 8.14
CA ARG A 5 -6.48 -12.14 6.73
C ARG A 5 -5.49 -11.42 5.81
N ALA A 6 -4.82 -10.38 6.32
CA ALA A 6 -3.86 -9.59 5.56
C ALA A 6 -2.50 -10.29 5.53
N TYR A 7 -2.07 -10.87 6.67
CA TYR A 7 -0.86 -11.67 6.75
C TYR A 7 -0.90 -12.87 5.78
N GLN A 8 -1.99 -13.64 5.78
CA GLN A 8 -2.18 -14.76 4.83
C GLN A 8 -2.16 -14.31 3.37
N THR A 9 -2.67 -13.12 3.07
CA THR A 9 -2.57 -12.55 1.71
C THR A 9 -1.11 -12.25 1.35
N ALA A 10 -0.34 -11.69 2.29
CA ALA A 10 1.09 -11.45 2.09
C ALA A 10 1.89 -12.75 1.92
N GLU A 11 1.56 -13.81 2.68
CA GLU A 11 2.18 -15.14 2.52
C GLU A 11 1.92 -15.74 1.14
N ILE A 12 0.71 -15.59 0.59
CA ILE A 12 0.41 -16.02 -0.79
C ILE A 12 1.29 -15.26 -1.77
N LEU A 13 1.41 -13.93 -1.64
CA LEU A 13 2.24 -13.10 -2.52
C LEU A 13 3.73 -13.49 -2.45
N GLN A 14 4.24 -13.78 -1.25
CA GLN A 14 5.61 -14.28 -1.07
C GLN A 14 5.79 -15.66 -1.71
N THR A 15 4.83 -16.57 -1.52
CA THR A 15 4.87 -17.95 -2.06
C THR A 15 4.92 -17.97 -3.59
N VAL A 16 4.23 -17.03 -4.26
CA VAL A 16 4.28 -16.91 -5.73
C VAL A 16 5.49 -16.12 -6.24
N GLY A 17 6.39 -15.70 -5.34
CA GLY A 17 7.66 -15.07 -5.69
C GLY A 17 7.62 -13.56 -5.90
N LEU A 18 6.63 -12.85 -5.35
CA LEU A 18 6.58 -11.38 -5.45
C LEU A 18 7.73 -10.69 -4.69
N SER A 19 8.13 -11.28 -3.56
CA SER A 19 9.20 -10.79 -2.69
C SER A 19 9.80 -11.97 -1.93
N ASP A 20 11.07 -11.90 -1.56
CA ASP A 20 11.73 -12.83 -0.65
C ASP A 20 11.56 -12.41 0.82
N GLN A 21 11.34 -11.11 1.08
CA GLN A 21 11.13 -10.54 2.41
C GLN A 21 9.64 -10.34 2.73
N LEU A 22 9.25 -10.60 3.98
CA LEU A 22 7.93 -10.33 4.53
C LEU A 22 8.08 -9.77 5.94
N GLU A 23 7.46 -8.61 6.21
CA GLU A 23 7.50 -7.94 7.51
C GLU A 23 6.09 -7.63 8.01
N ILE A 24 5.84 -7.87 9.30
CA ILE A 24 4.61 -7.45 9.96
C ILE A 24 4.79 -6.01 10.47
N SER A 25 4.00 -5.09 9.93
CA SER A 25 3.93 -3.71 10.41
C SER A 25 2.57 -3.39 11.03
N ASN A 26 2.61 -2.84 12.25
CA ASN A 26 1.43 -2.35 12.97
C ASN A 26 0.84 -1.09 12.33
N PHE A 27 1.59 -0.33 11.53
CA PHE A 27 1.04 0.82 10.80
C PHE A 27 -0.11 0.43 9.86
N LEU A 28 -0.14 -0.84 9.42
CA LEU A 28 -1.17 -1.37 8.53
C LEU A 28 -2.35 -2.00 9.29
N SER A 29 -2.45 -1.88 10.61
CA SER A 29 -3.66 -2.28 11.34
C SER A 29 -4.84 -1.35 10.98
N PRO A 30 -6.10 -1.76 11.20
CA PRO A 30 -7.26 -0.90 10.90
C PRO A 30 -7.25 0.45 11.65
N ASP A 31 -6.60 0.51 12.80
CA ASP A 31 -6.39 1.68 13.66
C ASP A 31 -5.05 2.38 13.42
N GLY A 32 -4.23 1.89 12.48
CA GLY A 32 -2.93 2.48 12.16
C GLY A 32 -3.06 3.81 11.40
N GLU A 33 -2.17 4.75 11.72
CA GLU A 33 -2.14 6.08 11.10
C GLU A 33 -1.11 6.18 9.97
N ILE A 34 -1.48 6.86 8.89
CA ILE A 34 -0.56 7.11 7.76
C ILE A 34 0.59 8.03 8.14
N SER A 35 0.39 8.96 9.07
CA SER A 35 1.42 9.86 9.60
C SER A 35 2.62 9.06 10.11
N ASP A 36 2.38 8.02 10.90
CA ASP A 36 3.41 7.15 11.44
C ASP A 36 4.13 6.36 10.34
N TRP A 37 3.38 5.84 9.36
CA TRP A 37 3.98 5.16 8.21
C TRP A 37 4.82 6.10 7.33
N VAL A 38 4.37 7.34 7.10
CA VAL A 38 5.10 8.36 6.33
C VAL A 38 6.39 8.75 7.05
N ASN A 39 6.33 8.91 8.37
CA ASN A 39 7.52 9.16 9.19
C ASN A 39 8.51 7.99 9.09
N TRP A 40 8.03 6.75 9.19
CA TRP A 40 8.85 5.56 8.99
C TRP A 40 9.46 5.54 7.58
N TRP A 41 8.66 5.71 6.52
CA TRP A 41 9.11 5.70 5.12
C TRP A 41 10.23 6.70 4.90
N THR A 42 10.01 7.95 5.33
CA THR A 42 10.97 9.06 5.17
C THR A 42 12.33 8.76 5.78
N ASN A 43 12.35 8.04 6.90
CA ASN A 43 13.58 7.67 7.63
C ASN A 43 14.08 6.25 7.31
N SER A 44 13.34 5.50 6.49
CA SER A 44 13.68 4.12 6.15
C SER A 44 14.75 4.06 5.04
N GLY A 45 15.52 2.97 5.02
CA GLY A 45 16.42 2.66 3.90
C GLY A 45 15.69 2.31 2.59
N TYR A 46 14.35 2.22 2.61
CA TYR A 46 13.53 1.96 1.44
C TYR A 46 13.22 3.24 0.63
N ASN A 47 13.39 4.43 1.19
CA ASN A 47 13.18 5.69 0.49
C ASN A 47 14.38 6.05 -0.41
N ARG A 48 14.53 5.28 -1.49
CA ARG A 48 15.61 5.42 -2.48
C ARG A 48 15.12 5.01 -3.87
N GLU A 49 15.91 5.31 -4.89
CA GLU A 49 15.65 4.87 -6.26
C GLU A 49 15.56 3.34 -6.32
N ASP A 50 14.74 2.82 -7.23
CA ASP A 50 14.54 1.38 -7.50
C ASP A 50 14.10 0.53 -6.29
N SER A 51 13.51 1.18 -5.28
CA SER A 51 12.90 0.50 -4.14
C SER A 51 11.41 0.25 -4.40
N HIS A 52 10.96 -0.98 -4.19
CA HIS A 52 9.57 -1.38 -4.34
C HIS A 52 9.05 -1.99 -3.04
N LEU A 53 7.88 -1.53 -2.59
CA LEU A 53 7.25 -2.02 -1.38
C LEU A 53 5.80 -2.40 -1.66
N ALA A 54 5.43 -3.64 -1.31
CA ALA A 54 4.05 -4.09 -1.35
C ALA A 54 3.43 -3.99 0.05
N LEU A 55 2.38 -3.18 0.19
CA LEU A 55 1.65 -3.02 1.45
C LEU A 55 0.35 -3.84 1.43
N VAL A 56 0.18 -4.75 2.40
CA VAL A 56 -1.01 -5.59 2.53
C VAL A 56 -1.80 -5.20 3.79
N GLY A 57 -3.01 -4.68 3.58
CA GLY A 57 -3.82 -4.01 4.61
C GLY A 57 -5.33 -4.06 4.35
N HIS A 58 -6.05 -3.03 4.78
CA HIS A 58 -7.51 -3.03 4.86
C HIS A 58 -8.14 -1.83 4.17
N GLN A 59 -9.43 -1.94 3.88
CA GLN A 59 -10.28 -0.80 3.55
C GLN A 59 -11.03 -0.33 4.81
N PRO A 60 -11.26 0.99 4.97
CA PRO A 60 -10.96 2.05 4.00
C PRO A 60 -9.50 2.52 3.98
N ASN A 61 -8.69 2.13 4.98
CA ASN A 61 -7.34 2.65 5.23
C ASN A 61 -6.46 2.79 3.97
N LEU A 62 -6.28 1.72 3.18
CA LEU A 62 -5.42 1.77 1.99
C LEU A 62 -5.93 2.73 0.90
N GLY A 63 -7.24 2.88 0.78
CA GLY A 63 -7.84 3.84 -0.15
C GLY A 63 -7.55 5.27 0.33
N GLU A 64 -7.86 5.55 1.59
CA GLU A 64 -7.62 6.85 2.22
C GLU A 64 -6.14 7.23 2.22
N TRP A 65 -5.24 6.27 2.47
CA TRP A 65 -3.80 6.47 2.42
C TRP A 65 -3.34 6.87 1.02
N ALA A 66 -3.84 6.19 -0.02
CA ALA A 66 -3.53 6.58 -1.38
C ALA A 66 -4.01 8.00 -1.70
N GLU A 67 -5.20 8.39 -1.26
CA GLU A 67 -5.69 9.76 -1.44
C GLU A 67 -4.84 10.80 -0.72
N ILE A 68 -4.39 10.52 0.51
CA ILE A 68 -3.50 11.40 1.26
C ILE A 68 -2.15 11.53 0.55
N LEU A 69 -1.61 10.44 0.00
CA LEU A 69 -0.37 10.47 -0.77
C LEU A 69 -0.53 11.23 -2.11
N LEU A 70 -1.69 11.16 -2.75
CA LEU A 70 -1.98 11.82 -4.03
C LEU A 70 -2.36 13.30 -3.88
N TRP A 71 -3.25 13.62 -2.93
CA TRP A 71 -3.92 14.93 -2.84
C TRP A 71 -3.69 15.63 -1.49
N GLY A 72 -2.99 14.98 -0.55
CA GLY A 72 -2.74 15.52 0.79
C GLY A 72 -3.91 15.38 1.76
N THR A 73 -5.03 14.82 1.31
CA THR A 73 -6.25 14.63 2.11
C THR A 73 -7.06 13.43 1.61
N SER A 74 -7.86 12.84 2.49
CA SER A 74 -8.78 11.75 2.16
C SER A 74 -10.20 12.30 1.95
N GLN A 75 -10.87 11.84 0.90
CA GLN A 75 -12.24 12.18 0.52
C GLN A 75 -13.11 10.94 0.25
N GLY A 76 -12.58 9.72 0.44
CA GLY A 76 -13.30 8.47 0.27
C GLY A 76 -13.74 8.17 -1.17
N LYS A 77 -12.95 8.61 -2.16
CA LYS A 77 -13.18 8.46 -3.61
C LYS A 77 -12.47 7.27 -4.22
N ILE A 78 -11.37 6.80 -3.61
CA ILE A 78 -10.65 5.58 -4.02
C ILE A 78 -11.18 4.40 -3.23
N MET A 79 -12.01 3.58 -3.88
CA MET A 79 -12.46 2.30 -3.34
C MET A 79 -11.66 1.14 -3.93
N VAL A 80 -11.00 0.36 -3.07
CA VAL A 80 -10.26 -0.84 -3.48
C VAL A 80 -11.08 -2.08 -3.17
N LYS A 81 -11.28 -2.95 -4.17
CA LYS A 81 -11.91 -4.27 -3.94
C LYS A 81 -10.93 -5.19 -3.21
N LYS A 82 -11.44 -6.23 -2.53
CA LYS A 82 -10.56 -7.27 -1.95
C LYS A 82 -9.64 -7.84 -3.05
N ALA A 83 -8.36 -8.02 -2.72
CA ALA A 83 -7.29 -8.38 -3.65
C ALA A 83 -7.07 -7.39 -4.83
N GLY A 84 -7.67 -6.18 -4.77
CA GLY A 84 -7.33 -5.09 -5.68
C GLY A 84 -5.99 -4.46 -5.33
N ILE A 85 -5.41 -3.76 -6.30
CA ILE A 85 -4.06 -3.19 -6.21
C ILE A 85 -4.13 -1.70 -6.54
N ILE A 86 -3.43 -0.90 -5.74
CA ILE A 86 -3.08 0.49 -6.03
C ILE A 86 -1.57 0.52 -6.26
N GLY A 87 -1.13 1.09 -7.38
CA GLY A 87 0.28 1.37 -7.67
C GLY A 87 0.54 2.87 -7.59
N LEU A 88 1.43 3.27 -6.69
CA LEU A 88 1.85 4.65 -6.49
C LEU A 88 3.36 4.81 -6.73
N ASN A 89 3.76 5.90 -7.38
CA ASN A 89 5.14 6.38 -7.34
C ASN A 89 5.26 7.45 -6.25
N LEU A 90 6.21 7.27 -5.33
CA LEU A 90 6.48 8.24 -4.27
C LEU A 90 7.69 9.11 -4.65
N PRO A 91 7.66 10.43 -4.41
CA PRO A 91 8.79 11.30 -4.68
C PRO A 91 9.93 11.04 -3.69
N GLN A 92 11.15 11.30 -4.12
CA GLN A 92 12.35 11.15 -3.29
C GLN A 92 12.60 12.42 -2.45
N VAL A 93 13.27 12.27 -1.30
CA VAL A 93 13.85 13.35 -0.46
C VAL A 93 12.83 14.32 0.17
N VAL A 94 11.57 14.30 -0.26
CA VAL A 94 10.47 15.09 0.30
C VAL A 94 9.38 14.17 0.85
N THR A 95 8.52 14.71 1.71
CA THR A 95 7.32 13.99 2.13
C THR A 95 6.49 13.55 0.90
N PRO A 96 6.01 12.29 0.86
CA PRO A 96 5.20 11.80 -0.25
C PRO A 96 3.74 12.29 -0.21
N VAL A 97 3.32 12.94 0.89
CA VAL A 97 1.96 13.45 1.09
C VAL A 97 1.63 14.53 0.07
N GLY A 98 0.53 14.34 -0.67
CA GLY A 98 0.06 15.25 -1.73
C GLY A 98 1.02 15.42 -2.90
N ARG A 99 1.96 14.50 -3.09
CA ARG A 99 3.06 14.60 -4.07
C ARG A 99 3.37 13.27 -4.77
N SER A 100 2.58 12.23 -4.51
CA SER A 100 2.73 10.93 -5.16
C SER A 100 1.94 10.88 -6.48
N GLU A 101 2.26 9.92 -7.33
CA GLU A 101 1.56 9.69 -8.60
C GLU A 101 0.88 8.33 -8.61
N LEU A 102 -0.37 8.28 -9.10
CA LEU A 102 -1.10 7.03 -9.31
C LEU A 102 -0.82 6.49 -10.71
N PHE A 103 -0.23 5.30 -10.82
CA PHE A 103 -0.01 4.64 -12.12
C PHE A 103 -0.88 3.40 -12.33
N LEU A 104 -1.46 2.83 -11.26
CA LEU A 104 -2.32 1.66 -11.34
C LEU A 104 -3.44 1.72 -10.29
N LEU A 105 -4.67 1.46 -10.72
CA LEU A 105 -5.79 1.15 -9.84
C LEU A 105 -6.60 0.03 -10.50
N THR A 106 -6.53 -1.18 -9.95
CA THR A 106 -7.18 -2.35 -10.55
C THR A 106 -7.83 -3.25 -9.51
N SER A 107 -8.76 -4.08 -9.97
CA SER A 107 -9.47 -5.07 -9.17
C SER A 107 -9.28 -6.46 -9.79
N PRO A 108 -9.38 -7.55 -9.01
CA PRO A 108 -9.07 -8.90 -9.49
C PRO A 108 -9.80 -9.29 -10.78
N LYS A 109 -11.05 -8.85 -10.97
CA LYS A 109 -11.84 -9.15 -12.18
C LYS A 109 -11.21 -8.67 -13.49
N TRP A 110 -10.25 -7.74 -13.42
CA TRP A 110 -9.53 -7.21 -14.59
C TRP A 110 -8.16 -7.87 -14.79
N LEU A 111 -7.68 -8.65 -13.82
CA LEU A 111 -6.39 -9.36 -13.87
C LEU A 111 -6.58 -10.87 -14.05
N CYS A 112 -7.61 -11.41 -13.40
CA CYS A 112 -7.95 -12.82 -13.47
C CYS A 112 -9.02 -13.03 -14.54
N ARG A 113 -8.85 -14.05 -15.39
CA ARG A 113 -9.97 -14.55 -16.18
C ARG A 113 -10.93 -15.26 -15.23
N ASN A 114 -12.22 -14.91 -15.32
CA ASN A 114 -13.26 -15.76 -14.76
C ASN A 114 -13.28 -17.03 -15.63
N ASN A 115 -12.87 -18.16 -15.06
CA ASN A 115 -13.19 -19.46 -15.63
C ASN A 115 -14.68 -19.76 -15.40
#